data_AF-A0A928UAQ7-F1
#
_entry.id   AF-A0A928UAQ7-F1
#
_cell.length_a   1.000
_cell.length_b   1.000
_cell.length_c   1.000
_cell.angle_alpha   90.00
_cell.angle_beta   90.00
_cell.angle_gamma   90.00
#
_symmetry.space_group_name_H-M   'P 1'
#
loop_
_entity.id
_entity.type
_entity.pdbx_description
1 polymer ?
#
loop_
_entity_poly.entity_id
_entity_poly.type
_entity_poly.pdbx_seq_one_letter_code
_entity_poly.pdbx_strand_id
1 'polypeptide(L)'
;MDDKIINEAIQFLIDGGEQEAADILKMCTVENCEVVDSWMNGSNQLDGLSIELRGPRTAYEILSRHDHPLGEEILYAFSAILPGSTYIKNLRIRAVTLPEETRMQINNTIPMPELKELIQKIESQKGLMIAVATGGPKIKDVNAQYNHRRFEILQKLQDMGIDAPNPYHDLWGWYGKWSDGSLPSWQARRNYIGTLYQPLLDALTMKSKTTSTVQPQEPTGWARVDRNVDKINNALAYAENEEDFQTVGFLCREAIISLAQAVYDSTKHSSVDSISPSNTDAARMLESYIAAELAGNSNETHRKFAKTTVQLAVGLQHKRTASFREAALCAEATRAIINTIAIMSGQRDPEK
;
A
#
# COMPACT_ATOMS: atom_id res chain seq x y z
N MET A 1 -25.71 -25.02 -4.41
CA MET A 1 -24.75 -26.06 -3.99
C MET A 1 -23.34 -25.47 -3.86
N ASP A 2 -23.17 -24.30 -4.46
CA ASP A 2 -21.90 -23.65 -4.80
C ASP A 2 -21.27 -22.93 -3.61
N ASP A 3 -22.09 -22.24 -2.81
CA ASP A 3 -21.63 -21.60 -1.56
C ASP A 3 -21.19 -22.61 -0.49
N LYS A 4 -21.67 -23.85 -0.57
CA LYS A 4 -21.31 -24.89 0.41
C LYS A 4 -19.87 -25.37 0.21
N ILE A 5 -19.48 -25.60 -1.04
CA ILE A 5 -18.16 -26.14 -1.39
C ILE A 5 -17.07 -25.13 -1.02
N ILE A 6 -17.26 -23.84 -1.31
CA ILE A 6 -16.27 -22.82 -0.95
C ILE A 6 -16.13 -22.65 0.57
N ASN A 7 -17.24 -22.71 1.32
CA ASN A 7 -17.21 -22.61 2.78
C ASN A 7 -16.53 -23.82 3.43
N GLU A 8 -16.75 -25.04 2.91
CA GLU A 8 -16.06 -26.24 3.38
C GLU A 8 -14.55 -26.19 3.09
N ALA A 9 -14.15 -25.68 1.92
CA ALA A 9 -12.73 -25.50 1.58
C ALA A 9 -12.08 -24.42 2.48
N ILE A 10 -12.78 -23.32 2.77
CA ILE A 10 -12.32 -22.30 3.72
C ILE A 10 -12.13 -22.91 5.11
N GLN A 11 -13.08 -23.72 5.58
CA GLN A 11 -12.98 -24.33 6.89
C GLN A 11 -11.83 -25.34 6.96
N PHE A 12 -11.62 -26.14 5.91
CA PHE A 12 -10.49 -27.07 5.80
C PHE A 12 -9.14 -26.36 5.95
N LEU A 13 -8.95 -25.21 5.28
CA LEU A 13 -7.73 -24.39 5.40
C LEU A 13 -7.56 -23.78 6.80
N ILE A 14 -8.66 -23.40 7.45
CA ILE A 14 -8.59 -22.89 8.83
C ILE A 14 -8.16 -24.01 9.79
N ASP A 15 -8.69 -25.22 9.60
CA ASP A 15 -8.40 -26.37 10.46
C ASP A 15 -6.95 -26.87 10.28
N GLY A 16 -6.35 -26.70 9.09
CA GLY A 16 -4.94 -27.01 8.83
C GLY A 16 -3.95 -25.90 9.20
N GLY A 17 -4.44 -24.69 9.52
CA GLY A 17 -3.62 -23.54 9.90
C GLY A 17 -3.18 -22.66 8.71
N GLU A 18 -3.68 -22.92 7.50
CA GLU A 18 -3.46 -22.15 6.28
C GLU A 18 -4.33 -20.87 6.23
N GLN A 19 -4.15 -19.99 7.22
CA GLN A 19 -4.99 -18.80 7.42
C GLN A 19 -4.96 -17.82 6.22
N GLU A 20 -3.80 -17.66 5.57
CA GLU A 20 -3.64 -16.77 4.42
C GLU A 20 -4.43 -17.27 3.20
N ALA A 21 -4.36 -18.57 2.89
CA ALA A 21 -5.15 -19.21 1.85
C ALA A 21 -6.66 -19.11 2.14
N ALA A 22 -7.07 -19.30 3.40
CA ALA A 22 -8.46 -19.16 3.82
C ALA A 22 -8.98 -17.74 3.62
N ASP A 23 -8.18 -16.72 3.95
CA ASP A 23 -8.58 -15.31 3.81
C ASP A 23 -8.69 -14.89 2.34
N ILE A 24 -7.85 -15.43 1.45
CA ILE A 24 -7.99 -15.24 -0.01
C ILE A 24 -9.30 -15.86 -0.51
N LEU A 25 -9.60 -17.08 -0.09
CA LEU A 25 -10.77 -17.81 -0.56
C LEU A 25 -12.08 -17.18 -0.05
N LYS A 26 -12.09 -16.60 1.16
CA LYS A 26 -13.22 -15.80 1.70
C LYS A 26 -13.57 -14.58 0.85
N MET A 27 -12.62 -14.06 0.08
CA MET A 27 -12.86 -12.92 -0.83
C MET A 27 -13.41 -13.37 -2.19
N CYS A 28 -13.56 -14.67 -2.42
CA CYS A 28 -14.07 -15.23 -3.67
C CYS A 28 -15.52 -15.69 -3.52
N THR A 29 -16.22 -15.75 -4.64
CA THR A 29 -17.54 -16.35 -4.79
C THR A 29 -17.50 -17.39 -5.89
N VAL A 30 -18.21 -18.50 -5.74
CA VAL A 30 -18.35 -19.49 -6.83
C VAL A 30 -19.40 -18.96 -7.82
N GLU A 31 -19.00 -18.74 -9.07
CA GLU A 31 -19.91 -18.34 -10.15
C GLU A 31 -20.52 -19.54 -10.87
N ASN A 32 -19.71 -20.58 -11.07
CA ASN A 32 -20.17 -21.82 -11.68
C ASN A 32 -19.45 -23.02 -11.08
N CYS A 33 -20.15 -24.14 -10.98
CA CYS A 33 -19.62 -25.40 -10.51
C CYS A 33 -20.33 -26.53 -11.26
N GLU A 34 -19.67 -27.11 -12.25
CA GLU A 34 -20.28 -28.08 -13.15
C GLU A 34 -19.38 -29.30 -13.39
N VAL A 35 -20.01 -30.46 -13.59
CA VAL A 35 -19.30 -31.67 -14.02
C VAL A 35 -19.04 -31.54 -15.51
N VAL A 36 -17.77 -31.48 -15.89
CA VAL A 36 -17.34 -31.25 -17.28
C VAL A 36 -16.86 -32.53 -17.97
N ASP A 37 -16.46 -33.53 -17.20
CA ASP A 37 -16.20 -34.87 -17.72
C ASP A 37 -16.59 -35.96 -16.72
N SER A 38 -16.84 -37.15 -17.24
CA SER A 38 -17.12 -38.35 -16.46
C SER A 38 -16.43 -39.52 -17.15
N TRP A 39 -15.66 -40.31 -16.41
CA TRP A 39 -14.99 -41.49 -16.95
C TRP A 39 -15.03 -42.66 -15.97
N MET A 40 -14.91 -43.87 -16.50
CA MET A 40 -14.96 -45.10 -15.71
C MET A 40 -13.55 -45.51 -15.27
N ASN A 41 -13.31 -45.51 -13.97
CA ASN A 41 -12.12 -46.09 -13.35
C ASN A 41 -12.46 -47.47 -12.76
N GLY A 42 -12.32 -48.51 -13.58
CA GLY A 42 -12.80 -49.86 -13.21
C GLY A 42 -14.32 -49.90 -13.07
N SER A 43 -14.83 -50.26 -11.89
CA SER A 43 -16.25 -50.24 -11.57
C SER A 43 -16.77 -48.89 -11.07
N ASN A 44 -15.88 -47.91 -10.86
CA ASN A 44 -16.23 -46.62 -10.25
C ASN A 44 -16.35 -45.55 -11.34
N GLN A 45 -17.45 -44.80 -11.33
CA GLN A 45 -17.57 -43.58 -12.13
C GLN A 45 -16.83 -42.44 -11.40
N LEU A 46 -15.94 -41.75 -12.12
CA LEU A 46 -15.25 -40.55 -11.65
C LEU A 46 -15.70 -39.34 -12.45
N ASP A 47 -16.21 -38.33 -11.73
CA ASP A 47 -16.70 -37.08 -12.31
C ASP A 47 -15.67 -35.95 -12.10
N GLY A 48 -15.27 -35.28 -13.17
CA GLY A 48 -14.38 -34.12 -13.14
C GLY A 48 -15.14 -32.82 -13.04
N LEU A 49 -14.86 -32.07 -11.97
CA LEU A 49 -15.52 -30.82 -11.64
C LEU A 49 -14.72 -29.62 -12.19
N SER A 50 -15.42 -28.69 -12.84
CA SER A 50 -14.89 -27.37 -13.18
C SER A 50 -15.50 -26.34 -12.25
N ILE A 51 -14.66 -25.68 -11.46
CA ILE A 51 -15.07 -24.62 -10.53
C ILE A 51 -14.60 -23.29 -11.09
N GLU A 52 -15.55 -22.38 -11.32
CA GLU A 52 -15.28 -20.99 -11.68
C GLU A 52 -15.52 -20.10 -10.47
N LEU A 53 -14.43 -19.54 -9.96
CA LEU A 53 -14.43 -18.53 -8.92
C LEU A 53 -14.47 -17.13 -9.54
N ARG A 54 -15.02 -16.20 -8.79
CA ARG A 54 -14.93 -14.77 -9.03
C ARG A 54 -14.39 -14.09 -7.79
N GLY A 55 -13.38 -13.24 -7.97
CA GLY A 55 -12.71 -12.63 -6.82
C GLY A 55 -11.98 -11.33 -7.17
N PRO A 56 -11.43 -10.65 -6.15
CA PRO A 56 -10.63 -9.45 -6.34
C PRO A 56 -9.33 -9.76 -7.10
N ARG A 57 -8.66 -8.70 -7.56
CA ARG A 57 -7.38 -8.81 -8.29
C ARG A 57 -6.34 -9.66 -7.55
N THR A 58 -6.25 -9.55 -6.24
CA THR A 58 -5.34 -10.35 -5.40
C THR A 58 -5.62 -11.84 -5.51
N ALA A 59 -6.87 -12.27 -5.38
CA ALA A 59 -7.25 -13.66 -5.57
C ALA A 59 -6.98 -14.12 -7.01
N TYR A 60 -7.21 -13.26 -8.01
CA TYR A 60 -6.90 -13.54 -9.41
C TYR A 60 -5.40 -13.77 -9.63
N GLU A 61 -4.52 -12.90 -9.13
CA GLU A 61 -3.06 -13.03 -9.29
C GLU A 61 -2.52 -14.32 -8.65
N ILE A 62 -3.10 -14.75 -7.53
CA ILE A 62 -2.71 -15.96 -6.81
C ILE A 62 -3.21 -17.21 -7.51
N LEU A 63 -4.51 -17.26 -7.85
CA LEU A 63 -5.16 -18.45 -8.39
C LEU A 63 -4.99 -18.63 -9.90
N SER A 64 -4.51 -17.62 -10.63
CA SER A 64 -4.18 -17.74 -12.07
C SER A 64 -2.76 -18.26 -12.32
N ARG A 65 -1.89 -18.22 -11.31
CA ARG A 65 -0.52 -18.74 -11.39
C ARG A 65 -0.50 -20.20 -10.94
N HIS A 66 0.12 -21.05 -11.75
CA HIS A 66 0.11 -22.50 -11.53
C HIS A 66 1.11 -22.95 -10.45
N ASP A 67 2.03 -22.06 -10.04
CA ASP A 67 3.16 -22.32 -9.13
C ASP A 67 3.08 -21.49 -7.83
N HIS A 68 1.94 -20.87 -7.55
CA HIS A 68 1.79 -20.07 -6.34
C HIS A 68 1.49 -20.96 -5.13
N PRO A 69 2.27 -20.92 -4.03
CA PRO A 69 2.06 -21.79 -2.86
C PRO A 69 0.64 -21.72 -2.27
N LEU A 70 0.13 -20.50 -2.07
CA LEU A 70 -1.26 -20.30 -1.61
C LEU A 70 -2.31 -20.83 -2.61
N GLY A 71 -1.99 -20.84 -3.91
CA GLY A 71 -2.88 -21.41 -4.92
C GLY A 71 -2.93 -22.94 -4.84
N GLU A 72 -1.80 -23.58 -4.58
CA GLU A 72 -1.72 -25.02 -4.34
C GLU A 72 -2.47 -25.44 -3.08
N GLU A 73 -2.32 -24.67 -1.98
CA GLU A 73 -3.07 -24.89 -0.73
C GLU A 73 -4.59 -24.82 -0.97
N ILE A 74 -5.06 -23.81 -1.70
CA ILE A 74 -6.48 -23.66 -2.04
C ILE A 74 -6.97 -24.82 -2.92
N LEU A 75 -6.21 -25.22 -3.93
CA LEU A 75 -6.55 -26.36 -4.79
C LEU A 75 -6.60 -27.67 -3.99
N TYR A 76 -5.67 -27.86 -3.07
CA TYR A 76 -5.62 -29.00 -2.16
C TYR A 76 -6.85 -29.02 -1.26
N ALA A 77 -7.25 -27.88 -0.69
CA ALA A 77 -8.45 -27.78 0.14
C ALA A 77 -9.71 -28.17 -0.61
N PHE A 78 -9.90 -27.66 -1.83
CA PHE A 78 -11.04 -28.11 -2.66
C PHE A 78 -10.96 -29.61 -2.98
N SER A 79 -9.77 -30.16 -3.21
CA SER A 79 -9.61 -31.58 -3.52
C SER A 79 -9.91 -32.47 -2.32
N ALA A 80 -9.60 -32.01 -1.11
CA ALA A 80 -9.78 -32.75 0.14
C ALA A 80 -11.25 -32.85 0.59
N ILE A 81 -12.09 -31.86 0.24
CA ILE A 81 -13.51 -31.86 0.62
C ILE A 81 -14.42 -32.61 -0.37
N LEU A 82 -13.92 -32.93 -1.56
CA LEU A 82 -14.72 -33.60 -2.58
C LEU A 82 -14.89 -35.10 -2.27
N PRO A 83 -16.04 -35.70 -2.63
CA PRO A 83 -16.22 -37.14 -2.54
C PRO A 83 -15.16 -37.88 -3.35
N GLY A 84 -14.74 -39.08 -2.91
CA GLY A 84 -13.73 -39.88 -3.64
C GLY A 84 -14.11 -40.31 -5.06
N SER A 85 -15.36 -40.08 -5.47
CA SER A 85 -15.86 -40.24 -6.85
C SER A 85 -15.72 -38.97 -7.71
N THR A 86 -15.12 -37.90 -7.18
CA THR A 86 -15.05 -36.59 -7.83
C THR A 86 -13.65 -36.03 -7.71
N TYR A 87 -13.18 -35.36 -8.76
CA TYR A 87 -11.87 -34.68 -8.76
C TYR A 87 -11.98 -33.30 -9.39
N ILE A 88 -11.04 -32.41 -9.09
CA ILE A 88 -10.99 -31.08 -9.72
C ILE A 88 -10.33 -31.23 -11.09
N LYS A 89 -11.10 -30.97 -12.15
CA LYS A 89 -10.57 -30.91 -13.51
C LYS A 89 -9.97 -29.54 -13.81
N ASN A 90 -10.68 -28.47 -13.42
CA ASN A 90 -10.25 -27.09 -13.60
C ASN A 90 -10.69 -26.24 -12.41
N LEU A 91 -9.79 -25.40 -11.91
CA LEU A 91 -10.12 -24.29 -11.03
C LEU A 91 -9.77 -23.00 -11.78
N ARG A 92 -10.78 -22.19 -12.11
CA ARG A 92 -10.59 -20.94 -12.85
C ARG A 92 -11.04 -19.77 -12.00
N ILE A 93 -10.34 -18.65 -12.10
CA ILE A 93 -10.69 -17.41 -11.43
C ILE A 93 -10.97 -16.34 -12.48
N ARG A 94 -12.10 -15.63 -12.34
CA ARG A 94 -12.36 -14.38 -13.06
C ARG A 94 -12.18 -13.21 -12.11
N ALA A 95 -11.38 -12.23 -12.53
CA ALA A 95 -11.33 -10.96 -11.83
C ALA A 95 -12.70 -10.26 -11.96
N VAL A 96 -13.17 -9.66 -10.87
CA VAL A 96 -14.32 -8.74 -10.94
C VAL A 96 -13.91 -7.53 -11.79
N THR A 97 -14.32 -7.49 -13.06
CA THR A 97 -14.35 -6.26 -13.86
C THR A 97 -15.77 -5.69 -13.82
N LEU A 98 -15.91 -4.49 -13.25
CA LEU A 98 -17.20 -3.85 -13.06
C LEU A 98 -17.77 -3.34 -14.41
N PRO A 99 -19.06 -3.56 -14.70
CA PRO A 99 -19.75 -2.94 -15.83
C PRO A 99 -19.63 -1.41 -15.77
N GLU A 100 -19.60 -0.76 -16.94
CA GLU A 100 -19.35 0.69 -17.07
C GLU A 100 -20.38 1.55 -16.33
N GLU A 101 -21.62 1.06 -16.22
CA GLU A 101 -22.71 1.66 -15.46
C GLU A 101 -22.48 1.56 -13.93
N THR A 102 -21.83 0.48 -13.48
CA THR A 102 -21.39 0.31 -12.08
C THR A 102 -20.13 1.13 -11.80
N ARG A 103 -19.26 1.37 -12.79
CA ARG A 103 -18.13 2.32 -12.67
C ARG A 103 -18.60 3.75 -12.40
N MET A 104 -19.71 4.18 -13.01
CA MET A 104 -20.28 5.51 -12.74
C MET A 104 -20.95 5.61 -11.38
N GLN A 105 -21.50 4.52 -10.83
CA GLN A 105 -22.07 4.50 -9.47
C GLN A 105 -20.99 4.33 -8.37
N ILE A 106 -19.91 3.60 -8.63
CA ILE A 106 -18.81 3.40 -7.66
C ILE A 106 -17.93 4.65 -7.50
N ASN A 107 -17.87 5.51 -8.51
CA ASN A 107 -17.14 6.79 -8.40
C ASN A 107 -17.86 7.86 -7.58
N ASN A 108 -19.02 7.55 -6.99
CA ASN A 108 -19.80 8.53 -6.23
C ASN A 108 -20.22 7.99 -4.85
N THR A 109 -19.30 8.00 -3.89
CA THR A 109 -19.63 8.44 -2.52
C THR A 109 -18.35 8.82 -1.79
N ILE A 110 -18.28 10.05 -1.28
CA ILE A 110 -17.19 10.69 -0.54
C ILE A 110 -16.13 11.36 -1.43
N PRO A 111 -16.24 12.68 -1.66
CA PRO A 111 -15.13 13.51 -2.10
C PRO A 111 -13.87 13.23 -1.26
N MET A 112 -12.70 13.08 -1.90
CA MET A 112 -11.40 12.87 -1.21
C MET A 112 -11.16 13.76 0.03
N PRO A 113 -11.61 15.04 0.07
CA PRO A 113 -11.56 15.85 1.29
C PRO A 113 -12.31 15.25 2.49
N GLU A 114 -13.50 14.68 2.27
CA GLU A 114 -14.35 14.11 3.32
C GLU A 114 -13.81 12.78 3.86
N LEU A 115 -13.16 11.98 3.00
CA LEU A 115 -12.47 10.74 3.42
C LEU A 115 -11.24 11.07 4.27
N LYS A 116 -10.43 12.05 3.85
CA LYS A 116 -9.29 12.54 4.63
C LYS A 116 -9.74 13.13 5.97
N GLU A 117 -10.83 13.89 5.97
CA GLU A 117 -11.42 14.44 7.19
C GLU A 117 -11.90 13.32 8.14
N LEU A 118 -12.51 12.26 7.62
CA LEU A 118 -12.92 11.10 8.42
C LEU A 118 -11.71 10.40 9.05
N ILE A 119 -10.67 10.13 8.28
CA ILE A 119 -9.42 9.52 8.78
C ILE A 119 -8.82 10.40 9.89
N GLN A 120 -8.76 11.72 9.69
CA GLN A 120 -8.25 12.66 10.68
C GLN A 120 -9.08 12.65 11.97
N LYS A 121 -10.42 12.60 11.87
CA LYS A 121 -11.29 12.49 13.04
C LYS A 121 -11.06 11.17 13.79
N ILE A 122 -10.90 10.05 13.08
CA ILE A 122 -10.62 8.74 13.69
C ILE A 122 -9.26 8.73 14.40
N GLU A 123 -8.21 9.24 13.77
CA GLU A 123 -6.88 9.35 14.39
C GLU A 123 -6.90 10.27 15.62
N SER A 124 -7.59 11.40 15.53
CA SER A 124 -7.77 12.31 16.67
C SER A 124 -8.53 11.64 17.83
N GLN A 125 -9.53 10.80 17.51
CA GLN A 125 -10.30 10.06 18.51
C GLN A 125 -9.45 8.99 19.20
N LYS A 126 -8.71 8.20 18.42
CA LYS A 126 -7.73 7.21 18.87
C LYS A 126 -6.66 7.84 19.77
N GLY A 127 -6.10 8.98 19.34
CA GLY A 127 -5.11 9.74 20.10
C GLY A 127 -5.65 10.22 21.44
N LEU A 128 -6.89 10.74 21.49
CA LEU A 128 -7.52 11.17 22.73
C LEU A 128 -7.75 10.00 23.70
N MET A 129 -8.20 8.85 23.21
CA MET A 129 -8.37 7.63 24.03
C MET A 129 -7.04 7.17 24.64
N ILE A 130 -5.95 7.22 23.88
CA ILE A 130 -4.60 6.92 24.39
C ILE A 130 -4.20 7.95 25.45
N ALA A 131 -4.35 9.25 25.15
CA ALA A 131 -3.91 10.32 26.03
C ALA A 131 -4.56 10.23 27.42
N VAL A 132 -5.88 10.07 27.50
CA VAL A 132 -6.56 9.95 28.82
C VAL A 132 -6.14 8.70 29.59
N ALA A 133 -5.73 7.64 28.90
CA ALA A 133 -5.31 6.38 29.50
C ALA A 133 -3.80 6.35 29.86
N THR A 134 -3.00 7.33 29.41
CA THR A 134 -1.56 7.40 29.65
C THR A 134 -1.11 8.70 30.34
N GLY A 135 -1.96 9.29 31.19
CA GLY A 135 -1.61 10.46 32.00
C GLY A 135 -1.85 11.82 31.35
N GLY A 136 -2.67 11.88 30.31
CA GLY A 136 -3.08 13.11 29.62
C GLY A 136 -4.26 13.83 30.31
N PRO A 137 -5.15 14.48 29.54
CA PRO A 137 -6.19 15.35 30.09
C PRO A 137 -7.21 14.56 30.92
N LYS A 138 -7.84 15.23 31.90
CA LYS A 138 -8.86 14.59 32.74
C LYS A 138 -10.12 14.34 31.91
N ILE A 139 -10.68 13.13 32.02
CA ILE A 139 -11.86 12.68 31.24
C ILE A 139 -12.99 13.70 31.28
N LYS A 140 -13.32 14.25 32.46
CA LYS A 140 -14.38 15.24 32.65
C LYS A 140 -14.27 16.46 31.72
N ASP A 141 -13.05 16.84 31.34
CA ASP A 141 -12.78 18.05 30.56
C ASP A 141 -12.86 17.78 29.05
N VAL A 142 -12.73 16.51 28.62
CA VAL A 142 -12.63 16.12 27.20
C VAL A 142 -13.71 15.14 26.73
N ASN A 143 -14.52 14.58 27.64
CA ASN A 143 -15.55 13.59 27.31
C ASN A 143 -16.61 14.15 26.34
N ALA A 144 -16.98 15.43 26.49
CA ALA A 144 -17.91 16.07 25.57
C ALA A 144 -17.37 16.15 24.14
N GLN A 145 -16.09 16.50 23.98
CA GLN A 145 -15.41 16.53 22.69
C GLN A 145 -15.31 15.13 22.07
N TYR A 146 -14.98 14.12 22.88
CA TYR A 146 -14.96 12.73 22.45
C TYR A 146 -16.34 12.29 21.92
N ASN A 147 -17.42 12.56 22.66
CA ASN A 147 -18.77 12.16 22.27
C ASN A 147 -19.22 12.85 20.98
N HIS A 148 -18.92 14.15 20.84
CA HIS A 148 -19.24 14.90 19.63
C HIS A 148 -18.53 14.32 18.40
N ARG A 149 -17.20 14.13 18.49
CA ARG A 149 -16.42 13.55 17.38
C ARG A 149 -16.84 12.11 17.08
N ARG A 150 -17.19 11.33 18.11
CA ARG A 150 -17.71 9.97 17.94
C ARG A 150 -18.99 9.96 17.13
N PHE A 151 -19.93 10.86 17.41
CA PHE A 151 -21.18 10.95 16.67
C PHE A 151 -20.94 11.20 15.18
N GLU A 152 -20.08 12.17 14.86
CA GLU A 152 -19.71 12.47 13.46
C GLU A 152 -19.03 11.29 12.76
N ILE A 153 -18.14 10.57 13.46
CA ILE A 153 -17.49 9.37 12.92
C ILE A 153 -18.53 8.28 12.67
N LEU A 154 -19.45 8.02 13.60
CA LEU A 154 -20.47 6.99 13.46
C LEU A 154 -21.42 7.26 12.30
N GLN A 155 -21.88 8.50 12.13
CA GLN A 155 -22.71 8.87 10.99
C GLN A 155 -21.99 8.59 9.67
N LYS A 156 -20.75 9.08 9.55
CA LYS A 156 -19.95 8.88 8.33
C LYS A 156 -19.65 7.40 8.06
N LEU A 157 -19.36 6.60 9.08
CA LEU A 157 -19.13 5.15 8.90
C LEU A 157 -20.43 4.41 8.51
N GLN A 158 -21.56 4.79 9.10
CA GLN A 158 -22.87 4.24 8.78
C GLN A 158 -23.28 4.54 7.33
N ASP A 159 -23.07 5.77 6.87
CA ASP A 159 -23.32 6.17 5.48
C ASP A 159 -22.46 5.36 4.48
N MET A 160 -21.34 4.81 4.95
CA MET A 160 -20.42 3.96 4.17
C MET A 160 -20.69 2.47 4.32
N GLY A 161 -21.66 2.07 5.16
CA GLY A 161 -21.90 0.66 5.49
C GLY A 161 -20.73 -0.01 6.21
N ILE A 162 -19.93 0.76 6.96
CA ILE A 162 -18.77 0.25 7.72
C ILE A 162 -19.13 0.18 9.20
N ASP A 163 -18.92 -0.98 9.82
CA ASP A 163 -19.13 -1.14 11.25
C ASP A 163 -18.08 -0.39 12.07
N ALA A 164 -18.55 0.27 13.13
CA ALA A 164 -17.67 1.02 14.02
C ALA A 164 -16.94 0.06 14.99
N PRO A 165 -15.60 0.02 14.98
CA PRO A 165 -14.87 -0.97 15.76
C PRO A 165 -14.84 -0.66 17.25
N ASN A 166 -15.06 0.61 17.64
CA ASN A 166 -14.96 1.04 19.03
C ASN A 166 -16.29 0.83 19.80
N PRO A 167 -16.30 -0.06 20.83
CA PRO A 167 -17.50 -0.34 21.63
C PRO A 167 -17.77 0.71 22.72
N TYR A 168 -16.83 1.61 23.02
CA TYR A 168 -16.96 2.57 24.11
C TYR A 168 -17.75 3.80 23.66
N HIS A 169 -18.96 3.94 24.21
CA HIS A 169 -19.83 5.08 23.95
C HIS A 169 -19.25 6.41 24.46
N ASP A 170 -18.48 6.37 25.55
CA ASP A 170 -17.81 7.53 26.13
C ASP A 170 -16.43 7.14 26.73
N LEU A 171 -15.69 8.14 27.22
CA LEU A 171 -14.38 7.91 27.83
C LEU A 171 -14.47 7.25 29.22
N TRP A 172 -15.62 7.28 29.88
CA TRP A 172 -15.83 6.59 31.16
C TRP A 172 -15.99 5.07 30.97
N GLY A 173 -16.66 4.64 29.89
CA GLY A 173 -16.68 3.24 29.48
C GLY A 173 -15.29 2.73 29.11
N TRP A 174 -14.51 3.55 28.39
CA TRP A 174 -13.10 3.25 28.14
C TRP A 174 -12.31 3.18 29.46
N TYR A 175 -12.53 4.11 30.40
CA TYR A 175 -11.89 4.08 31.74
C TYR A 175 -12.16 2.79 32.48
N GLY A 176 -13.42 2.32 32.45
CA GLY A 176 -13.80 1.02 33.00
C GLY A 176 -12.91 -0.11 32.49
N LYS A 177 -12.64 -0.14 31.17
CA LYS A 177 -11.80 -1.18 30.57
C LYS A 177 -10.35 -1.15 31.03
N TRP A 178 -9.70 0.01 31.12
CA TRP A 178 -8.28 0.02 31.49
C TRP A 178 -8.04 0.02 33.01
N SER A 179 -9.06 0.38 33.79
CA SER A 179 -9.00 0.38 35.26
C SER A 179 -9.37 -0.97 35.88
N ASP A 180 -9.94 -1.91 35.12
CA ASP A 180 -10.27 -3.27 35.59
C ASP A 180 -9.06 -4.18 35.81
N GLY A 181 -7.85 -3.72 35.47
CA GLY A 181 -6.59 -4.46 35.61
C GLY A 181 -6.18 -5.27 34.38
N SER A 182 -7.03 -5.38 33.34
CA SER A 182 -6.74 -6.07 32.09
C SER A 182 -5.68 -5.36 31.23
N LEU A 183 -5.50 -4.05 31.44
CA LEU A 183 -4.52 -3.21 30.73
C LEU A 183 -3.58 -2.50 31.72
N PRO A 184 -2.67 -3.24 32.38
CA PRO A 184 -1.90 -2.75 33.52
C PRO A 184 -0.82 -1.73 33.12
N SER A 185 -0.33 -1.77 31.88
CA SER A 185 0.73 -0.89 31.39
C SER A 185 0.22 0.10 30.34
N TRP A 186 0.90 1.25 30.22
CA TRP A 186 0.62 2.22 29.15
C TRP A 186 0.79 1.61 27.76
N GLN A 187 1.73 0.68 27.60
CA GLN A 187 1.95 -0.04 26.35
C GLN A 187 0.76 -0.95 26.02
N ALA A 188 0.22 -1.70 26.99
CA ALA A 188 -0.97 -2.53 26.80
C ALA A 188 -2.18 -1.70 26.36
N ARG A 189 -2.37 -0.51 26.95
CA ARG A 189 -3.45 0.44 26.59
C ARG A 189 -3.32 0.93 25.14
N ARG A 190 -2.10 1.29 24.72
CA ARG A 190 -1.81 1.70 23.32
C ARG A 190 -2.05 0.58 22.33
N ASN A 191 -1.57 -0.63 22.64
CA ASN A 191 -1.73 -1.80 21.78
C ASN A 191 -3.22 -2.15 21.59
N TYR A 192 -4.01 -2.16 22.68
CA TYR A 192 -5.44 -2.42 22.62
C TYR A 192 -6.19 -1.40 21.73
N ILE A 193 -5.88 -0.11 21.88
CA ILE A 193 -6.46 0.93 21.02
C ILE A 193 -5.98 0.80 19.56
N GLY A 194 -4.73 0.37 19.35
CA GLY A 194 -4.20 -0.01 18.04
C GLY A 194 -5.03 -1.12 17.40
N THR A 195 -5.26 -2.23 18.10
CA THR A 195 -6.07 -3.36 17.59
C THR A 195 -7.51 -2.96 17.24
N LEU A 196 -8.04 -1.93 17.90
CA LEU A 196 -9.38 -1.42 17.65
C LEU A 196 -9.48 -0.62 16.35
N TYR A 197 -8.51 0.27 16.10
CA TYR A 197 -8.63 1.26 15.03
C TYR A 197 -7.77 0.97 13.80
N GLN A 198 -6.68 0.20 13.95
CA GLN A 198 -5.73 -0.01 12.86
C GLN A 198 -6.35 -0.67 11.62
N PRO A 199 -7.19 -1.73 11.74
CA PRO A 199 -7.83 -2.34 10.57
C PRO A 199 -8.73 -1.35 9.81
N LEU A 200 -9.48 -0.50 10.54
CA LEU A 200 -10.33 0.52 9.92
C LEU A 200 -9.50 1.60 9.24
N LEU A 201 -8.43 2.09 9.88
CA LEU A 201 -7.54 3.09 9.31
C LEU A 201 -6.83 2.57 8.07
N ASP A 202 -6.37 1.32 8.09
CA ASP A 202 -5.72 0.68 6.95
C ASP A 202 -6.71 0.54 5.78
N ALA A 203 -7.95 0.12 6.05
CA ALA A 203 -9.01 0.02 5.03
C ALA A 203 -9.37 1.39 4.42
N LEU A 204 -9.52 2.43 5.25
CA LEU A 204 -9.82 3.79 4.77
C LEU A 204 -8.64 4.41 4.01
N THR A 205 -7.41 4.12 4.43
CA THR A 205 -6.19 4.61 3.78
C THR A 205 -5.93 3.86 2.46
N MET A 206 -6.21 2.56 2.39
CA MET A 206 -6.20 1.80 1.14
C MET A 206 -7.23 2.37 0.14
N LYS A 207 -8.44 2.70 0.59
CA LYS A 207 -9.44 3.40 -0.24
C LYS A 207 -8.95 4.76 -0.74
N SER A 208 -8.22 5.53 0.08
CA SER A 208 -7.60 6.80 -0.33
C SER A 208 -6.48 6.62 -1.36
N LYS A 209 -5.72 5.52 -1.28
CA LYS A 209 -4.66 5.16 -2.23
C LYS A 209 -5.22 4.65 -3.56
N THR A 210 -6.34 3.92 -3.58
CA THR A 210 -6.96 3.43 -4.83
C THR A 210 -7.56 4.54 -5.71
N THR A 211 -7.86 5.72 -5.15
CA THR A 211 -8.31 6.90 -5.92
C THR A 211 -7.19 7.91 -6.17
N SER A 212 -6.00 7.70 -5.59
CA SER A 212 -4.80 8.47 -5.92
C SER A 212 -4.12 7.78 -7.10
N THR A 213 -4.18 8.39 -8.28
CA THR A 213 -3.51 7.94 -9.53
C THR A 213 -1.97 7.95 -9.46
N VAL A 214 -1.37 7.86 -8.27
CA VAL A 214 0.07 7.64 -8.13
C VAL A 214 0.26 6.14 -8.10
N GLN A 215 0.56 5.58 -9.27
CA GLN A 215 0.94 4.16 -9.36
C GLN A 215 2.05 3.84 -8.34
N PRO A 216 2.06 2.64 -7.73
CA PRO A 216 3.22 2.17 -6.99
C PRO A 216 4.42 2.27 -7.92
N GLN A 217 5.37 3.14 -7.56
CA GLN A 217 6.60 3.27 -8.32
C GLN A 217 7.34 1.94 -8.15
N GLU A 218 7.47 1.17 -9.23
CA GLU A 218 8.27 -0.05 -9.21
C GLU A 218 9.64 0.24 -8.58
N PRO A 219 10.22 -0.68 -7.79
CA PRO A 219 11.57 -0.47 -7.25
C PRO A 219 12.56 -0.26 -8.41
N THR A 220 13.46 0.71 -8.29
CA THR A 220 14.47 1.00 -9.33
C THR A 220 15.50 -0.12 -9.52
N GLY A 221 15.56 -1.06 -8.57
CA GLY A 221 16.60 -2.08 -8.50
C GLY A 221 17.84 -1.60 -7.72
N TRP A 222 17.97 -0.29 -7.48
CA TRP A 222 18.99 0.27 -6.61
C TRP A 222 18.47 0.36 -5.18
N ALA A 223 18.71 -0.68 -4.38
CA ALA A 223 18.18 -0.80 -3.02
C ALA A 223 18.41 0.43 -2.10
N ARG A 224 19.51 1.19 -2.29
CA ARG A 224 19.74 2.43 -1.51
C ARG A 224 18.83 3.58 -1.97
N VAL A 225 18.59 3.69 -3.27
CA VAL A 225 17.68 4.70 -3.85
C VAL A 225 16.25 4.39 -3.43
N ASP A 226 15.81 3.14 -3.56
CA ASP A 226 14.45 2.70 -3.21
C ASP A 226 14.13 2.98 -1.74
N ARG A 227 15.02 2.58 -0.82
CA ARG A 227 14.85 2.87 0.62
C ARG A 227 14.76 4.36 0.93
N ASN A 228 15.48 5.21 0.18
CA ASN A 228 15.42 6.66 0.41
C ASN A 228 14.12 7.25 -0.16
N VAL A 229 13.61 6.76 -1.29
CA VAL A 229 12.30 7.16 -1.83
C VAL A 229 11.18 6.83 -0.84
N ASP A 230 11.19 5.64 -0.25
CA ASP A 230 10.19 5.26 0.77
C ASP A 230 10.24 6.19 1.99
N LYS A 231 11.45 6.53 2.45
CA LYS A 231 11.63 7.48 3.56
C LYS A 231 11.12 8.88 3.20
N ILE A 232 11.37 9.37 1.99
CA ILE A 232 10.86 10.66 1.52
C ILE A 232 9.33 10.67 1.52
N ASN A 233 8.71 9.62 0.99
CA ASN A 233 7.25 9.50 0.94
C ASN A 233 6.63 9.51 2.34
N ASN A 234 7.21 8.74 3.27
CA ASN A 234 6.75 8.71 4.65
C ASN A 234 6.98 10.05 5.35
N ALA A 235 8.17 10.65 5.24
CA ALA A 235 8.46 11.93 5.88
C ALA A 235 7.55 13.05 5.38
N LEU A 236 7.31 13.13 4.07
CA LEU A 236 6.44 14.16 3.49
C LEU A 236 4.97 13.98 3.89
N ALA A 237 4.51 12.74 4.06
CA ALA A 237 3.13 12.44 4.45
C ALA A 237 2.77 12.94 5.87
N TYR A 238 3.76 13.03 6.76
CA TYR A 238 3.59 13.42 8.17
C TYR A 238 4.24 14.77 8.51
N ALA A 239 4.76 15.50 7.53
CA ALA A 239 5.46 16.75 7.80
C ALA A 239 4.49 17.90 8.12
N GLU A 240 4.66 18.54 9.29
CA GLU A 240 3.77 19.61 9.75
C GLU A 240 4.51 20.95 9.97
N ASN A 241 5.80 20.90 10.28
CA ASN A 241 6.61 22.07 10.65
C ASN A 241 7.92 22.17 9.84
N GLU A 242 8.66 23.25 10.06
CA GLU A 242 9.89 23.57 9.32
C GLU A 242 10.97 22.49 9.49
N GLU A 243 11.09 21.90 10.68
CA GLU A 243 12.03 20.81 10.96
C GLU A 243 11.69 19.54 10.17
N ASP A 244 10.40 19.22 10.02
CA ASP A 244 9.94 18.11 9.19
C ASP A 244 10.22 18.38 7.70
N PHE A 245 9.97 19.59 7.23
CA PHE A 245 10.25 20.00 5.84
C PHE A 245 11.75 19.93 5.52
N GLN A 246 12.60 20.34 6.47
CA GLN A 246 14.05 20.17 6.38
C GLN A 246 14.45 18.69 6.35
N THR A 247 13.78 17.83 7.12
CA THR A 247 14.00 16.38 7.12
C THR A 247 13.69 15.78 5.75
N VAL A 248 12.60 16.20 5.11
CA VAL A 248 12.29 15.80 3.71
C VAL A 248 13.41 16.21 2.76
N GLY A 249 13.87 17.47 2.83
CA GLY A 249 14.99 17.97 2.02
C GLY A 249 16.29 17.18 2.22
N PHE A 250 16.61 16.82 3.47
CA PHE A 250 17.75 15.97 3.80
C PHE A 250 17.64 14.58 3.16
N LEU A 251 16.47 13.94 3.24
CA LEU A 251 16.24 12.63 2.62
C LEU A 251 16.33 12.69 1.09
N CYS A 252 15.83 13.77 0.46
CA CYS A 252 15.98 14.02 -0.98
C CYS A 252 17.46 14.08 -1.37
N ARG A 253 18.30 14.79 -0.60
CA ARG A 253 19.75 14.84 -0.83
C ARG A 253 20.37 13.45 -0.81
N GLU A 254 20.05 12.64 0.19
CA GLU A 254 20.59 11.28 0.31
C GLU A 254 20.13 10.36 -0.84
N ALA A 255 18.90 10.54 -1.32
CA ALA A 255 18.40 9.84 -2.50
C ALA A 255 19.18 10.23 -3.77
N ILE A 256 19.41 11.53 -4.00
CA ILE A 256 20.15 12.04 -5.15
C ILE A 256 21.62 11.58 -5.13
N ILE A 257 22.27 11.59 -3.97
CA ILE A 257 23.64 11.05 -3.81
C ILE A 257 23.66 9.56 -4.12
N SER A 258 22.69 8.80 -3.59
CA SER A 258 22.60 7.36 -3.83
C SER A 258 22.39 7.05 -5.32
N LEU A 259 21.55 7.83 -5.99
CA LEU A 259 21.32 7.71 -7.44
C LEU A 259 22.60 8.01 -8.22
N ALA A 260 23.26 9.13 -7.90
CA ALA A 260 24.50 9.53 -8.55
C ALA A 260 25.59 8.46 -8.44
N GLN A 261 25.77 7.89 -7.25
CA GLN A 261 26.72 6.79 -7.00
C GLN A 261 26.35 5.51 -7.74
N ALA A 262 25.06 5.27 -7.99
CA ALA A 262 24.60 4.07 -8.68
C ALA A 262 24.86 4.11 -10.20
N VAL A 263 24.86 5.30 -10.80
CA VAL A 263 24.90 5.45 -12.27
C VAL A 263 26.19 6.04 -12.81
N TYR A 264 26.95 6.78 -11.99
CA TYR A 264 28.19 7.41 -12.42
C TYR A 264 29.34 6.40 -12.53
N ASP A 265 30.01 6.39 -13.67
CA ASP A 265 31.22 5.62 -13.96
C ASP A 265 32.31 6.58 -14.45
N SER A 266 33.36 6.78 -13.66
CA SER A 266 34.44 7.74 -13.96
C SER A 266 35.22 7.40 -15.24
N THR A 267 35.11 6.16 -15.74
CA THR A 267 35.75 5.74 -17.00
C THR A 267 34.91 6.09 -18.22
N LYS A 268 33.59 6.26 -18.06
CA LYS A 268 32.63 6.55 -19.13
C LYS A 268 32.13 7.99 -19.11
N HIS A 269 32.03 8.59 -17.92
CA HIS A 269 31.38 9.88 -17.69
C HIS A 269 32.42 10.95 -17.37
N SER A 270 33.03 11.46 -18.44
CA SER A 270 33.99 12.58 -18.36
C SER A 270 33.34 13.83 -17.77
N SER A 271 34.10 14.53 -16.94
CA SER A 271 33.64 15.78 -16.33
C SER A 271 33.37 16.84 -17.40
N VAL A 272 32.20 17.50 -17.28
CA VAL A 272 31.77 18.58 -18.16
C VAL A 272 32.57 19.87 -17.91
N ASP A 273 32.99 20.11 -16.67
CA ASP A 273 33.71 21.31 -16.23
C ASP A 273 35.22 21.07 -15.99
N SER A 274 35.74 19.89 -16.39
CA SER A 274 37.11 19.43 -16.11
C SER A 274 37.45 19.27 -14.61
N ILE A 275 36.45 19.33 -13.73
CA ILE A 275 36.61 19.06 -12.30
C ILE A 275 36.13 17.64 -12.03
N SER A 276 36.99 16.80 -11.44
CA SER A 276 36.60 15.45 -11.05
C SER A 276 35.63 15.51 -9.85
N PRO A 277 34.42 14.93 -9.96
CA PRO A 277 33.45 14.98 -8.88
C PRO A 277 33.92 14.20 -7.65
N SER A 278 33.66 14.73 -6.46
CA SER A 278 33.82 13.97 -5.21
C SER A 278 32.73 12.90 -5.09
N ASN A 279 32.93 11.89 -4.23
CA ASN A 279 31.95 10.80 -4.02
C ASN A 279 30.58 11.25 -3.48
N THR A 280 30.47 12.51 -3.02
CA THR A 280 29.21 13.11 -2.56
C THR A 280 28.74 14.27 -3.45
N ASP A 281 29.47 14.56 -4.54
CA ASP A 281 29.13 15.63 -5.48
C ASP A 281 28.13 15.14 -6.52
N ALA A 282 26.91 14.85 -6.04
CA ALA A 282 25.87 14.23 -6.85
C ALA A 282 25.47 15.07 -8.06
N ALA A 283 25.52 16.41 -7.95
CA ALA A 283 25.20 17.30 -9.04
C ALA A 283 26.17 17.10 -10.22
N ARG A 284 27.48 17.15 -9.98
CA ARG A 284 28.48 16.94 -11.04
C ARG A 284 28.48 15.52 -11.60
N MET A 285 28.27 14.51 -10.75
CA MET A 285 28.16 13.11 -11.17
C MET A 285 26.98 12.91 -12.13
N LEU A 286 25.79 13.41 -11.75
CA LEU A 286 24.59 13.30 -12.59
C LEU A 286 24.68 14.14 -13.86
N GLU A 287 25.27 15.34 -13.81
CA GLU A 287 25.49 16.14 -15.01
C GLU A 287 26.42 15.46 -16.02
N SER A 288 27.48 14.79 -15.53
CA SER A 288 28.42 14.04 -16.37
C SER A 288 27.75 12.79 -16.97
N TYR A 289 26.97 12.05 -16.16
CA TYR A 289 26.16 10.93 -16.63
C TYR A 289 25.19 11.36 -17.74
N ILE A 290 24.39 12.40 -17.47
CA ILE A 290 23.39 12.92 -18.43
C ILE A 290 24.07 13.41 -19.72
N ALA A 291 25.24 14.04 -19.63
CA ALA A 291 25.96 14.53 -20.79
C ALA A 291 26.46 13.38 -21.70
N ALA A 292 26.91 12.27 -21.10
CA ALA A 292 27.40 11.12 -21.83
C ALA A 292 26.26 10.27 -22.43
N GLU A 293 25.29 9.86 -21.61
CA GLU A 293 24.23 8.93 -22.03
C GLU A 293 23.21 9.55 -22.99
N LEU A 294 23.00 10.87 -22.88
CA LEU A 294 22.10 11.60 -23.76
C LEU A 294 22.85 12.50 -24.74
N ALA A 295 24.00 12.06 -25.23
CA ALA A 295 24.72 12.81 -26.27
C ALA A 295 23.89 12.97 -27.57
N GLY A 296 24.27 13.94 -28.40
CA GLY A 296 23.67 14.19 -29.71
C GLY A 296 22.44 15.11 -29.70
N ASN A 297 22.12 15.67 -30.87
CA ASN A 297 21.08 16.70 -31.00
C ASN A 297 19.66 16.15 -30.74
N SER A 298 19.38 14.89 -31.07
CA SER A 298 18.08 14.24 -30.85
C SER A 298 17.68 14.16 -29.37
N ASN A 299 18.64 14.24 -28.46
CA ASN A 299 18.43 14.12 -27.02
C ASN A 299 18.47 15.46 -26.27
N GLU A 300 18.50 16.60 -26.98
CA GLU A 300 18.66 17.93 -26.37
C GLU A 300 17.59 18.24 -25.32
N THR A 301 16.32 18.01 -25.66
CA THR A 301 15.18 18.26 -24.75
C THR A 301 15.26 17.38 -23.50
N HIS A 302 15.59 16.10 -23.67
CA HIS A 302 15.75 15.15 -22.56
C HIS A 302 16.90 15.57 -21.63
N ARG A 303 18.06 15.96 -22.18
CA ARG A 303 19.17 16.50 -21.39
C ARG A 303 18.77 17.73 -20.60
N LYS A 304 18.09 18.69 -21.25
CA LYS A 304 17.69 19.94 -20.60
C LYS A 304 16.73 19.68 -19.45
N PHE A 305 15.72 18.83 -19.67
CA PHE A 305 14.79 18.40 -18.64
C PHE A 305 15.50 17.74 -17.45
N ALA A 306 16.38 16.77 -17.69
CA ALA A 306 17.11 16.07 -16.64
C ALA A 306 18.01 17.03 -15.84
N LYS A 307 18.76 17.92 -16.51
CA LYS A 307 19.61 18.93 -15.85
C LYS A 307 18.82 19.91 -14.99
N THR A 308 17.74 20.48 -15.53
CA THR A 308 16.90 21.42 -14.77
C THR A 308 16.23 20.75 -13.57
N THR A 309 15.82 19.49 -13.70
CA THR A 309 15.24 18.71 -12.59
C THR A 309 16.25 18.44 -11.48
N VAL A 310 17.50 18.07 -11.83
CA VAL A 310 18.60 17.92 -10.85
C VAL A 310 18.85 19.23 -10.12
N GLN A 311 18.94 20.34 -10.84
CA GLN A 311 19.18 21.67 -10.25
C GLN A 311 18.06 22.08 -9.28
N LEU A 312 16.80 21.83 -9.64
CA LEU A 312 15.65 22.10 -8.77
C LEU A 312 15.73 21.27 -7.48
N ALA A 313 15.98 19.97 -7.59
CA ALA A 313 16.03 19.07 -6.44
C ALA A 313 17.18 19.44 -5.48
N VAL A 314 18.39 19.68 -6.02
CA VAL A 314 19.58 20.12 -5.28
C VAL A 314 19.39 21.51 -4.66
N GLY A 315 18.76 22.45 -5.37
CA GLY A 315 18.55 23.81 -4.89
C GLY A 315 17.58 23.91 -3.71
N LEU A 316 16.64 22.96 -3.59
CA LEU A 316 15.64 22.95 -2.52
C LEU A 316 16.11 22.21 -1.25
N GLN A 317 17.12 21.33 -1.34
CA GLN A 317 17.56 20.47 -0.23
C GLN A 317 18.19 21.23 0.96
N HIS A 318 18.61 22.48 0.76
CA HIS A 318 19.35 23.28 1.77
C HIS A 318 18.55 24.45 2.35
N LYS A 319 17.26 24.56 2.02
CA LYS A 319 16.45 25.67 2.53
C LYS A 319 16.11 25.47 4.00
N ARG A 320 16.74 26.26 4.87
CA ARG A 320 16.53 26.25 6.33
C ARG A 320 15.16 26.81 6.75
N THR A 321 14.48 27.53 5.86
CA THR A 321 13.12 28.05 6.06
C THR A 321 12.15 27.35 5.09
N ALA A 322 12.35 26.06 4.86
CA ALA A 322 11.56 25.31 3.89
C ALA A 322 10.09 25.31 4.30
N SER A 323 9.21 25.70 3.39
CA SER A 323 7.76 25.48 3.52
C SER A 323 7.36 24.09 3.03
N PHE A 324 6.16 23.63 3.38
CA PHE A 324 5.59 22.38 2.83
C PHE A 324 5.69 22.33 1.30
N ARG A 325 5.41 23.46 0.61
CA ARG A 325 5.47 23.52 -0.86
C ARG A 325 6.87 23.26 -1.40
N GLU A 326 7.90 23.77 -0.72
CA GLU A 326 9.29 23.56 -1.13
C GLU A 326 9.75 22.13 -0.85
N ALA A 327 9.36 21.55 0.28
CA ALA A 327 9.63 20.14 0.58
C ALA A 327 8.94 19.21 -0.43
N ALA A 328 7.67 19.48 -0.76
CA ALA A 328 6.92 18.72 -1.76
C ALA A 328 7.53 18.84 -3.16
N LEU A 329 7.92 20.05 -3.58
CA LEU A 329 8.61 20.26 -4.86
C LEU A 329 9.97 19.55 -4.91
N CYS A 330 10.72 19.54 -3.80
CA CYS A 330 11.98 18.83 -3.69
C CYS A 330 11.78 17.31 -3.84
N ALA A 331 10.77 16.75 -3.17
CA ALA A 331 10.43 15.34 -3.26
C ALA A 331 10.00 14.94 -4.68
N GLU A 332 9.14 15.72 -5.32
CA GLU A 332 8.70 15.45 -6.70
C GLU A 332 9.85 15.57 -7.70
N ALA A 333 10.70 16.60 -7.59
CA ALA A 333 11.88 16.73 -8.45
C ALA A 333 12.84 15.56 -8.27
N THR A 334 13.03 15.09 -7.03
CA THR A 334 13.86 13.92 -6.71
C THR A 334 13.28 12.64 -7.31
N ARG A 335 11.98 12.40 -7.17
CA ARG A 335 11.32 11.24 -7.78
C ARG A 335 11.37 11.28 -9.31
N ALA A 336 11.16 12.46 -9.90
CA ALA A 336 11.21 12.65 -11.34
C ALA A 336 12.59 12.32 -11.91
N ILE A 337 13.67 12.79 -11.28
CA ILE A 337 15.02 12.47 -11.77
C ILE A 337 15.38 10.99 -11.58
N ILE A 338 15.02 10.38 -10.45
CA ILE A 338 15.22 8.95 -10.21
C ILE A 338 14.55 8.12 -11.30
N ASN A 339 13.28 8.40 -11.61
CA ASN A 339 12.55 7.67 -12.64
C ASN A 339 13.11 7.90 -14.04
N THR A 340 13.45 9.15 -14.36
CA THR A 340 14.05 9.50 -15.65
C THR A 340 15.32 8.70 -15.87
N ILE A 341 16.19 8.63 -14.85
CA ILE A 341 17.46 7.91 -14.95
C ILE A 341 17.26 6.39 -14.96
N ALA A 342 16.33 5.86 -14.17
CA ALA A 342 15.99 4.43 -14.20
C ALA A 342 15.56 4.00 -15.62
N ILE A 343 14.68 4.78 -16.27
CA ILE A 343 14.26 4.54 -17.66
C ILE A 343 15.45 4.59 -18.60
N MET A 344 16.25 5.67 -18.54
CA MET A 344 17.40 5.86 -19.43
C MET A 344 18.47 4.77 -19.27
N SER A 345 18.64 4.23 -18.07
CA SER A 345 19.64 3.19 -17.76
C SER A 345 19.21 1.78 -18.22
N GLY A 346 17.99 1.63 -18.75
CA GLY A 346 17.42 0.34 -19.13
C GLY A 346 16.89 -0.50 -17.96
N GLN A 347 16.92 0.00 -16.72
CA GLN A 347 16.35 -0.71 -15.55
C GLN A 347 14.83 -0.87 -15.62
N ARG A 348 14.18 -0.16 -16.55
CA ARG A 348 12.73 -0.25 -16.82
C ARG A 348 12.42 -0.89 -18.17
N ASP A 349 13.44 -1.41 -18.86
CA ASP A 349 13.21 -2.11 -20.11
C ASP A 349 12.43 -3.40 -19.82
N PRO A 350 11.40 -3.74 -20.62
CA PRO A 350 10.69 -5.00 -20.48
C PRO A 350 11.67 -6.17 -20.61
N GLU A 351 11.54 -7.17 -19.74
CA GLU A 351 12.25 -8.44 -19.91
C GLU A 351 11.91 -9.01 -21.29
N LYS A 352 12.95 -9.35 -22.07
CA LYS A 352 12.82 -9.90 -23.43
C LYS A 352 12.49 -11.37 -23.43
#